data_AF-A0A455U8N9-F1
#
_entry.id   AF-A0A455U8N9-F1
#
_cell.length_a   1.000
_cell.length_b   1.000
_cell.length_c   1.000
_cell.angle_alpha   90.00
_cell.angle_beta   90.00
_cell.angle_gamma   90.00
#
_symmetry.space_group_name_H-M   'P 1'
#
loop_
_entity.id
_entity.type
_entity.pdbx_description
1 polymer ?
#
loop_
_entity_poly.entity_id
_entity_poly.type
_entity_poly.pdbx_seq_one_letter_code
_entity_poly.pdbx_strand_id
1 'polypeptide(L)'
;MAVKLNQHDLEFILKQIKIAEAHVAGTPLDQLLAQPHLPYGLRTVDGSLNNITPGRELWGAADQIMPRAMQPHYLNEGDDSYHGMINNNDYGVVGEETDGMAQNGGHTGNVVDADPRIISNLISDQTLNNPAAITAALQHAEYGDLSVGVAGVRTEYANYLQIVADGGLGAPGNEGGSGGSQGCARPDPARRIRHRDGWQ
;
A
#
# COMPACT_ATOMS: atom_id res chain seq x y z
N MET A 1 -2.84 -22.88 -33.31
CA MET A 1 -3.07 -22.21 -34.62
C MET A 1 -1.72 -22.03 -35.31
N ALA A 2 -1.58 -22.44 -36.56
CA ALA A 2 -0.35 -22.25 -37.32
C ALA A 2 -0.37 -20.87 -38.01
N VAL A 3 0.70 -20.09 -37.87
CA VAL A 3 0.85 -18.80 -38.54
C VAL A 3 1.05 -19.06 -40.04
N LYS A 4 0.20 -18.48 -40.89
CA LYS A 4 0.32 -18.58 -42.35
C LYS A 4 1.00 -17.32 -42.88
N LEU A 5 2.28 -17.46 -43.24
CA LEU A 5 3.08 -16.37 -43.80
C LEU A 5 2.77 -16.20 -45.30
N ASN A 6 2.49 -14.97 -45.73
CA ASN A 6 2.35 -14.63 -47.14
C ASN A 6 3.66 -13.96 -47.64
N GLN A 7 3.87 -13.91 -48.96
CA GLN A 7 5.11 -13.34 -49.52
C GLN A 7 5.29 -11.85 -49.18
N HIS A 8 4.19 -11.08 -49.19
CA HIS A 8 4.21 -9.65 -48.93
C HIS A 8 4.67 -9.31 -47.50
N ASP A 9 4.24 -10.10 -46.51
CA ASP A 9 4.62 -9.95 -45.11
C ASP A 9 6.12 -10.23 -44.92
N LEU A 10 6.64 -11.27 -45.61
CA LEU A 10 8.07 -11.59 -45.59
C LEU A 10 8.91 -10.47 -46.23
N GLU A 11 8.44 -9.91 -47.34
CA GLU A 11 9.09 -8.76 -47.98
C GLU A 11 9.08 -7.52 -47.08
N PHE A 12 7.97 -7.27 -46.37
CA PHE A 12 7.87 -6.18 -45.41
C PHE A 12 8.84 -6.36 -44.25
N ILE A 13 8.84 -7.54 -43.61
CA ILE A 13 9.75 -7.86 -42.49
C ILE A 13 11.21 -7.72 -42.93
N LEU A 14 11.57 -8.25 -44.11
CA LEU A 14 12.92 -8.15 -44.64
C LEU A 14 13.36 -6.69 -44.84
N LYS A 15 12.47 -5.80 -45.31
CA LYS A 15 12.76 -4.37 -45.43
C LYS A 15 13.06 -3.74 -44.07
N GLN A 16 12.32 -4.09 -43.02
CA GLN A 16 12.57 -3.58 -41.67
C GLN A 16 13.91 -4.08 -41.09
N ILE A 17 14.24 -5.36 -41.31
CA ILE A 17 15.51 -5.94 -40.90
C ILE A 17 16.68 -5.22 -41.57
N LYS A 18 16.60 -4.98 -42.89
CA LYS A 18 17.67 -4.26 -43.62
C LYS A 18 17.89 -2.83 -43.14
N ILE A 19 16.81 -2.12 -42.77
CA ILE A 19 16.91 -0.78 -42.17
C ILE A 19 17.63 -0.88 -40.81
N ALA A 20 17.25 -1.85 -39.98
CA ALA A 20 17.89 -2.06 -38.69
C ALA A 20 19.37 -2.45 -38.81
N GLU A 21 19.73 -3.32 -39.76
CA GLU A 21 21.11 -3.69 -40.06
C GLU A 21 21.95 -2.48 -40.48
N ALA A 22 21.44 -1.63 -41.36
CA ALA A 22 22.13 -0.41 -41.79
C ALA A 22 22.33 0.59 -40.64
N HIS A 23 21.35 0.68 -39.72
CA HIS A 23 21.44 1.51 -38.52
C HIS A 23 22.54 0.99 -37.56
N VAL A 24 22.55 -0.32 -37.29
CA VAL A 24 23.60 -0.95 -36.46
C VAL A 24 24.98 -0.85 -37.11
N ALA A 25 25.06 -0.82 -38.45
CA ALA A 25 26.30 -0.57 -39.19
C ALA A 25 26.80 0.89 -39.10
N GLY A 26 26.09 1.78 -38.42
CA GLY A 26 26.50 3.16 -38.16
C GLY A 26 25.91 4.21 -39.10
N THR A 27 24.95 3.84 -39.96
CA THR A 27 24.24 4.83 -40.77
C THR A 27 23.18 5.53 -39.89
N PRO A 28 23.19 6.87 -39.81
CA PRO A 28 22.18 7.61 -39.06
C PRO A 28 20.75 7.31 -39.53
N LEU A 29 19.81 7.12 -38.58
CA LEU A 29 18.44 6.67 -38.90
C LEU A 29 17.63 7.72 -39.69
N ASP A 30 17.96 9.01 -39.55
CA ASP A 30 17.42 10.12 -40.33
C ASP A 30 17.78 10.04 -41.83
N GLN A 31 18.87 9.35 -42.18
CA GLN A 31 19.25 9.08 -43.57
C GLN A 31 18.59 7.82 -44.15
N LEU A 32 18.19 6.89 -43.27
CA LEU A 32 17.53 5.63 -43.64
C LEU A 32 16.01 5.79 -43.78
N LEU A 33 15.42 6.77 -43.10
CA LEU A 33 13.98 7.02 -43.06
C LEU A 33 13.64 8.32 -43.78
N ALA A 34 12.76 8.23 -44.78
CA ALA A 34 12.33 9.40 -45.57
C ALA A 34 11.50 10.42 -44.76
N GLN A 35 10.80 9.98 -43.71
CA GLN A 35 10.05 10.87 -42.83
C GLN A 35 10.00 10.33 -41.39
N PRO A 36 9.98 11.21 -40.37
CA PRO A 36 9.98 10.81 -38.94
C PRO A 36 8.75 10.06 -38.46
N HIS A 37 7.67 10.06 -39.24
CA HIS A 37 6.38 9.50 -38.83
C HIS A 37 6.19 8.07 -39.33
N LEU A 38 7.14 7.52 -40.09
CA LEU A 38 7.07 6.14 -40.58
C LEU A 38 7.54 5.16 -39.50
N PRO A 39 6.74 4.13 -39.17
CA PRO A 39 7.13 3.09 -38.23
C PRO A 39 8.00 2.03 -38.93
N TYR A 40 9.14 2.44 -39.47
CA TYR A 40 10.07 1.54 -40.16
C TYR A 40 11.35 1.30 -39.34
N GLY A 41 11.97 0.14 -39.55
CA GLY A 41 13.06 -0.38 -38.75
C GLY A 41 12.58 -1.23 -37.58
N LEU A 42 13.52 -1.58 -36.70
CA LEU A 42 13.26 -2.27 -35.43
C LEU A 42 13.55 -1.32 -34.28
N ARG A 43 12.78 -1.45 -33.20
CA ARG A 43 13.01 -0.66 -31.97
C ARG A 43 14.34 -1.03 -31.34
N THR A 44 15.06 -0.02 -30.88
CA THR A 44 16.20 -0.17 -29.98
C THR A 44 15.72 -0.69 -28.63
N VAL A 45 16.60 -1.37 -27.89
CA VAL A 45 16.27 -1.93 -26.58
C VAL A 45 16.16 -0.84 -25.51
N ASP A 46 16.99 0.19 -25.62
CA ASP A 46 16.98 1.35 -24.72
C ASP A 46 15.87 2.35 -25.06
N GLY A 47 15.12 2.17 -26.15
CA GLY A 47 14.07 3.08 -26.60
C GLY A 47 14.58 4.38 -27.25
N SER A 48 15.89 4.51 -27.46
CA SER A 48 16.48 5.61 -28.24
C SER A 48 15.96 5.61 -29.67
N LEU A 49 15.90 6.79 -30.28
CA LEU A 49 15.51 6.97 -31.69
C LEU A 49 14.08 6.52 -32.02
N ASN A 50 13.19 6.44 -31.02
CA ASN A 50 11.74 6.37 -31.27
C ASN A 50 11.21 7.68 -31.88
N ASN A 51 11.93 8.79 -31.70
CA ASN A 51 11.71 10.06 -32.40
C ASN A 51 13.02 10.49 -33.06
N ILE A 52 13.04 10.62 -34.39
CA ILE A 52 14.25 10.96 -35.16
C ILE A 52 14.45 12.47 -35.36
N THR A 53 13.65 13.30 -34.72
CA THR A 53 13.82 14.76 -34.79
C THR A 53 15.05 15.17 -33.97
N PRO A 54 15.94 16.02 -34.51
CA PRO A 54 17.10 16.51 -33.79
C PRO A 54 16.77 17.05 -32.39
N GLY A 55 17.46 16.55 -31.37
CA GLY A 55 17.27 16.92 -29.95
C GLY A 55 16.11 16.20 -29.25
N ARG A 56 15.44 15.25 -29.93
CA ARG A 56 14.33 14.44 -29.38
C ARG A 56 14.61 12.94 -29.45
N GLU A 57 15.83 12.55 -29.81
CA GLU A 57 16.27 11.17 -30.01
C GLU A 57 16.12 10.32 -28.75
N LEU A 58 16.24 10.95 -27.58
CA LEU A 58 16.14 10.27 -26.29
C LEU A 58 14.73 10.34 -25.69
N TRP A 59 13.74 10.91 -26.38
CA TRP A 59 12.39 11.03 -25.82
C TRP A 59 11.75 9.65 -25.62
N GLY A 60 11.53 9.29 -24.35
CA GLY A 60 11.00 7.98 -23.97
C GLY A 60 12.04 6.86 -23.97
N ALA A 61 13.32 7.18 -24.17
CA ALA A 61 14.41 6.25 -23.94
C ALA A 61 14.58 6.00 -22.44
N ALA A 62 15.17 4.85 -22.10
CA ALA A 62 15.59 4.49 -20.76
C ALA A 62 16.65 5.48 -20.24
N ASP A 63 16.77 5.54 -18.91
CA ASP A 63 17.75 6.38 -18.20
C ASP A 63 17.71 7.88 -18.52
N GLN A 64 16.56 8.37 -18.99
CA GLN A 64 16.31 9.80 -19.16
C GLN A 64 15.58 10.37 -17.95
N ILE A 65 15.97 11.59 -17.55
CA ILE A 65 15.27 12.33 -16.52
C ILE A 65 13.85 12.63 -17.02
N MET A 66 12.85 12.26 -16.23
CA MET A 66 11.45 12.57 -16.54
C MET A 66 11.26 14.10 -16.60
N PRO A 67 10.63 14.64 -17.66
CA PRO A 67 10.30 16.05 -17.75
C PRO A 67 9.42 16.48 -16.57
N ARG A 68 9.81 17.57 -15.89
CA ARG A 68 9.03 18.12 -14.78
C ARG A 68 7.97 19.09 -15.31
N ALA A 69 6.70 18.84 -14.98
CA ALA A 69 5.61 19.77 -15.27
C ALA A 69 5.56 20.96 -14.30
N MET A 70 6.09 20.79 -13.08
CA MET A 70 6.09 21.78 -12.00
C MET A 70 7.46 21.88 -11.35
N GLN A 71 7.74 23.01 -10.69
CA GLN A 71 8.96 23.15 -9.88
C GLN A 71 8.82 22.29 -8.62
N PRO A 72 9.86 21.52 -8.24
CA PRO A 72 9.83 20.77 -6.99
C PRO A 72 9.81 21.74 -5.80
N HIS A 73 8.98 21.43 -4.81
CA HIS A 73 8.90 22.16 -3.56
C HIS A 73 8.97 21.14 -2.43
N TYR A 74 10.00 21.26 -1.62
CA TYR A 74 10.26 20.38 -0.49
C TYR A 74 10.02 21.18 0.79
N LEU A 75 9.30 20.57 1.73
CA LEU A 75 8.92 21.17 3.00
C LEU A 75 9.56 20.40 4.13
N ASN A 76 9.74 21.09 5.26
CA ASN A 76 10.10 20.48 6.53
C ASN A 76 9.12 20.98 7.60
N GLU A 77 8.35 20.06 8.16
CA GLU A 77 7.29 20.30 9.14
C GLU A 77 7.82 20.32 10.58
N GLY A 78 9.01 19.74 10.80
CA GLY A 78 9.78 19.83 12.05
C GLY A 78 9.21 19.05 13.24
N ASP A 79 8.25 18.17 13.02
CA ASP A 79 7.62 17.33 14.04
C ASP A 79 8.12 15.88 14.06
N ASP A 80 8.87 15.46 13.05
CA ASP A 80 9.48 14.15 12.96
C ASP A 80 10.80 14.06 13.73
N SER A 81 10.98 12.97 14.49
CA SER A 81 12.28 12.63 15.07
C SER A 81 12.49 11.12 15.19
N TYR A 82 13.66 10.66 14.73
CA TYR A 82 14.16 9.33 15.00
C TYR A 82 15.17 9.39 16.13
N HIS A 83 14.78 8.77 17.26
CA HIS A 83 15.60 8.64 18.47
C HIS A 83 16.14 9.97 19.05
N GLY A 84 15.50 11.11 18.75
CA GLY A 84 15.91 12.43 19.27
C GLY A 84 17.22 12.98 18.68
N MET A 85 17.75 12.36 17.62
CA MET A 85 19.04 12.72 17.02
C MET A 85 18.95 13.04 15.52
N ILE A 86 17.90 12.58 14.84
CA ILE A 86 17.65 12.83 13.41
C ILE A 86 16.22 13.35 13.26
N ASN A 87 16.02 14.46 12.56
CA ASN A 87 14.73 15.14 12.40
C ASN A 87 14.57 15.75 10.99
N ASN A 88 15.32 15.25 10.00
CA ASN A 88 15.23 15.74 8.63
C ASN A 88 14.12 15.02 7.86
N ASN A 89 13.08 15.76 7.48
CA ASN A 89 12.07 15.34 6.51
C ASN A 89 12.09 16.20 5.21
N ASP A 90 13.10 17.07 5.03
CA ASP A 90 13.30 17.79 3.77
C ASP A 90 13.90 16.87 2.70
N TYR A 91 13.07 16.45 1.75
CA TYR A 91 13.43 15.62 0.61
C TYR A 91 14.32 16.33 -0.45
N GLY A 92 14.51 17.64 -0.35
CA GLY A 92 15.33 18.44 -1.25
C GLY A 92 16.82 18.46 -0.88
N VAL A 93 17.17 18.04 0.33
CA VAL A 93 18.55 18.08 0.84
C VAL A 93 19.32 16.85 0.36
N VAL A 94 20.08 17.01 -0.72
CA VAL A 94 21.03 16.02 -1.24
C VAL A 94 22.46 16.63 -1.21
N GLY A 95 23.21 16.45 -0.13
CA GLY A 95 24.61 16.91 -0.03
C GLY A 95 25.21 16.99 1.38
N GLU A 96 26.52 17.26 1.44
CA GLU A 96 27.42 17.25 2.62
C GLU A 96 27.13 18.29 3.71
N GLU A 97 27.63 17.97 4.91
CA GLU A 97 28.10 18.86 5.98
C GLU A 97 27.77 20.37 5.91
N THR A 98 26.73 20.93 6.53
CA THR A 98 26.67 22.37 6.77
C THR A 98 26.77 22.64 8.28
N ASP A 99 27.93 23.18 8.67
CA ASP A 99 28.19 23.88 9.93
C ASP A 99 28.42 23.05 11.21
N GLY A 100 28.93 21.82 11.10
CA GLY A 100 29.52 21.09 12.24
C GLY A 100 28.56 20.76 13.39
N MET A 101 27.24 20.83 13.12
CA MET A 101 26.19 20.55 14.09
C MET A 101 25.74 19.10 13.95
N ALA A 102 26.10 18.29 14.95
CA ALA A 102 25.57 16.96 15.22
C ALA A 102 24.03 16.91 15.47
N GLN A 103 23.30 17.98 15.14
CA GLN A 103 21.85 18.13 15.29
C GLN A 103 21.09 17.92 13.97
N ASN A 104 21.78 17.50 12.91
CA ASN A 104 21.19 17.13 11.62
C ASN A 104 21.71 15.77 11.11
N GLY A 105 22.01 14.83 12.02
CA GLY A 105 22.32 13.44 11.67
C GLY A 105 23.41 13.22 10.61
N GLY A 106 24.32 14.19 10.39
CA GLY A 106 25.47 14.05 9.50
C GLY A 106 25.15 13.69 8.05
N HIS A 107 24.28 14.45 7.38
CA HIS A 107 24.16 14.61 5.92
C HIS A 107 23.93 13.40 4.98
N THR A 108 23.14 13.65 3.93
CA THR A 108 22.83 12.75 2.81
C THR A 108 22.14 11.43 3.18
N GLY A 109 20.87 11.30 2.79
CA GLY A 109 20.18 10.01 2.73
C GLY A 109 19.36 9.61 3.96
N ASN A 110 19.47 10.32 5.08
CA ASN A 110 18.58 10.13 6.22
C ASN A 110 17.34 11.02 6.05
N VAL A 111 16.23 10.38 5.69
CA VAL A 111 14.89 10.96 5.73
C VAL A 111 14.14 10.29 6.87
N VAL A 112 13.68 11.06 7.83
CA VAL A 112 12.79 10.62 8.89
C VAL A 112 11.45 11.27 8.62
N ASP A 113 10.53 10.49 8.07
CA ASP A 113 9.16 10.92 7.84
C ASP A 113 8.23 9.74 8.20
N ALA A 114 7.44 9.92 9.26
CA ALA A 114 6.46 8.92 9.69
C ALA A 114 5.11 9.07 8.97
N ASP A 115 4.86 10.24 8.37
CA ASP A 115 3.57 10.62 7.81
C ASP A 115 3.12 9.70 6.67
N PRO A 116 3.96 9.25 5.72
CA PRO A 116 3.54 8.30 4.69
C PRO A 116 2.89 7.05 5.26
N ARG A 117 3.39 6.54 6.41
CA ARG A 117 2.81 5.36 7.06
C ARG A 117 1.57 5.70 7.86
N ILE A 118 1.55 6.83 8.56
CA ILE A 118 0.38 7.33 9.31
C ILE A 118 -0.79 7.58 8.35
N ILE A 119 -0.55 8.35 7.28
CA ILE A 119 -1.53 8.66 6.22
C ILE A 119 -2.04 7.37 5.58
N SER A 120 -1.17 6.40 5.27
CA SER A 120 -1.59 5.11 4.73
C SER A 120 -2.51 4.34 5.69
N ASN A 121 -2.21 4.32 6.99
CA ASN A 121 -3.08 3.72 8.00
C ASN A 121 -4.41 4.45 8.17
N LEU A 122 -4.46 5.76 7.93
CA LEU A 122 -5.69 6.55 8.07
C LEU A 122 -6.57 6.53 6.81
N ILE A 123 -5.98 6.40 5.62
CA ILE A 123 -6.69 6.48 4.33
C ILE A 123 -6.91 5.10 3.70
N SER A 124 -5.86 4.30 3.56
CA SER A 124 -5.91 3.04 2.80
C SER A 124 -6.45 1.88 3.64
N ASP A 125 -6.26 1.90 4.96
CA ASP A 125 -6.84 0.89 5.85
C ASP A 125 -8.35 1.13 6.00
N GLN A 126 -9.16 0.28 5.36
CA GLN A 126 -10.62 0.30 5.41
C GLN A 126 -11.19 -0.70 6.43
N THR A 127 -10.37 -1.20 7.36
CA THR A 127 -10.82 -2.08 8.43
C THR A 127 -11.42 -1.31 9.62
N LEU A 128 -12.12 -2.03 10.50
CA LEU A 128 -12.68 -1.48 11.73
C LEU A 128 -11.62 -1.11 12.79
N ASN A 129 -10.33 -1.37 12.52
CA ASN A 129 -9.25 -0.88 13.37
C ASN A 129 -8.90 0.58 13.10
N ASN A 130 -9.26 1.11 11.92
CA ASN A 130 -9.02 2.50 11.56
C ASN A 130 -10.22 3.38 11.95
N PRO A 131 -10.07 4.29 12.93
CA PRO A 131 -11.16 5.19 13.30
C PRO A 131 -11.56 6.15 12.16
N ALA A 132 -10.64 6.52 11.26
CA ALA A 132 -10.96 7.39 10.13
C ALA A 132 -11.89 6.68 9.12
N ALA A 133 -11.66 5.39 8.85
CA ALA A 133 -12.55 4.59 7.99
C ALA A 133 -13.95 4.45 8.58
N ILE A 134 -14.07 4.18 9.88
CA ILE A 134 -15.37 4.12 10.57
C ILE A 134 -16.07 5.49 10.50
N THR A 135 -15.34 6.58 10.74
CA THR A 135 -15.90 7.94 10.70
C THR A 135 -16.47 8.27 9.32
N ALA A 136 -15.74 7.96 8.25
CA ALA A 136 -16.19 8.16 6.87
C ALA A 136 -17.44 7.34 6.55
N ALA A 137 -17.52 6.08 7.00
CA ALA A 137 -18.69 5.22 6.81
C ALA A 137 -19.93 5.75 7.56
N LEU A 138 -19.76 6.19 8.81
CA LEU A 138 -20.85 6.76 9.61
C LEU A 138 -21.33 8.10 9.04
N GLN A 139 -20.41 8.94 8.56
CA GLN A 139 -20.76 10.18 7.88
C GLN A 139 -21.55 9.91 6.60
N HIS A 140 -21.17 8.90 5.82
CA HIS A 140 -21.92 8.48 4.63
C HIS A 140 -23.31 7.93 4.97
N ALA A 141 -23.45 7.25 6.12
CA ALA A 141 -24.72 6.77 6.63
C ALA A 141 -25.57 7.85 7.33
N GLU A 142 -25.12 9.12 7.30
CA GLU A 142 -25.78 10.26 7.95
C GLU A 142 -26.01 10.05 9.46
N TYR A 143 -25.11 9.31 10.11
CA TYR A 143 -25.16 9.07 11.53
C TYR A 143 -24.88 10.37 12.30
N GLY A 144 -25.71 10.70 13.29
CA GLY A 144 -25.69 11.99 13.97
C GLY A 144 -24.36 12.31 14.67
N ASP A 145 -24.10 11.67 15.81
CA ASP A 145 -22.86 11.88 16.56
C ASP A 145 -21.79 10.87 16.13
N LEU A 146 -20.92 11.31 15.20
CA LEU A 146 -19.83 10.49 14.66
C LEU A 146 -18.87 10.01 15.76
N SER A 147 -18.63 10.80 16.81
CA SER A 147 -17.70 10.43 17.89
C SER A 147 -18.23 9.25 18.71
N VAL A 148 -19.53 9.30 19.03
CA VAL A 148 -20.24 8.21 19.73
C VAL A 148 -20.34 6.99 18.83
N GLY A 149 -20.63 7.18 17.54
CA GLY A 149 -20.71 6.08 16.58
C GLY A 149 -19.37 5.34 16.42
N VAL A 150 -18.26 6.07 16.29
CA VAL A 150 -16.91 5.47 16.20
C VAL A 150 -16.58 4.69 17.47
N ALA A 151 -16.84 5.26 18.64
CA ALA A 151 -16.62 4.58 19.91
C ALA A 151 -17.44 3.28 19.99
N GLY A 152 -18.72 3.34 19.65
CA GLY A 152 -19.63 2.19 19.68
C GLY A 152 -19.18 1.05 18.75
N VAL A 153 -18.87 1.35 17.49
CA VAL A 153 -18.38 0.35 16.52
C VAL A 153 -17.09 -0.31 16.99
N ARG A 154 -16.16 0.47 17.56
CA ARG A 154 -14.90 -0.07 18.08
C ARG A 154 -15.10 -0.95 19.31
N THR A 155 -16.02 -0.60 20.20
CA THR A 155 -16.39 -1.43 21.35
C THR A 155 -16.98 -2.77 20.91
N GLU A 156 -17.93 -2.76 19.98
CA GLU A 156 -18.52 -4.00 19.45
C GLU A 156 -17.48 -4.87 18.72
N TYR A 157 -16.60 -4.24 17.93
CA TYR A 157 -15.53 -4.95 17.25
C TYR A 157 -14.53 -5.58 18.23
N ALA A 158 -14.19 -4.88 19.32
CA ALA A 158 -13.34 -5.42 20.38
C ALA A 158 -14.00 -6.61 21.09
N ASN A 159 -15.30 -6.53 21.39
CA ASN A 159 -16.06 -7.65 21.97
C ASN A 159 -16.06 -8.86 21.03
N TYR A 160 -16.28 -8.65 19.74
CA TYR A 160 -16.20 -9.70 18.73
C TYR A 160 -14.83 -10.38 18.71
N LEU A 161 -13.74 -9.61 18.73
CA LEU A 161 -12.38 -10.17 18.77
C LEU A 161 -12.13 -11.02 20.01
N GLN A 162 -12.66 -10.63 21.18
CA GLN A 162 -12.56 -11.43 22.41
C GLN A 162 -13.34 -12.75 22.29
N ILE A 163 -14.58 -12.72 21.79
CA ILE A 163 -15.40 -13.92 21.58
C ILE A 163 -14.71 -14.91 20.61
N VAL A 164 -14.10 -14.39 19.56
CA VAL A 164 -13.36 -15.21 18.58
C VAL A 164 -12.08 -15.77 19.18
N ALA A 165 -11.33 -14.97 19.96
CA ALA A 165 -10.12 -15.42 20.65
C ALA A 165 -10.41 -16.54 21.68
N ASP A 166 -11.56 -16.48 22.34
CA ASP A 166 -12.03 -17.49 23.29
C ASP A 166 -12.60 -18.76 22.61
N GLY A 167 -12.53 -18.85 21.28
CA GLY A 167 -12.92 -20.04 20.51
C GLY A 167 -14.38 -20.08 20.07
N GLY A 168 -15.09 -18.95 20.05
CA GLY A 168 -16.38 -18.79 19.37
C GLY A 168 -17.58 -19.52 20.01
N LEU A 169 -17.38 -20.20 21.13
CA LEU A 169 -18.44 -20.71 21.99
C LEU A 169 -18.09 -20.22 23.38
N GLY A 170 -18.87 -19.29 23.93
CA GLY A 170 -18.72 -18.87 25.31
C GLY A 170 -18.52 -20.10 26.20
N ALA A 171 -17.62 -20.01 27.19
CA ALA A 171 -17.41 -21.08 28.15
C ALA A 171 -18.77 -21.74 28.47
N PRO A 172 -18.91 -23.07 28.31
CA PRO A 172 -20.21 -23.70 28.36
C PRO A 172 -20.86 -23.41 29.72
N GLY A 173 -21.86 -22.53 29.75
CA GLY A 173 -22.55 -22.18 30.98
C GLY A 173 -23.08 -20.76 31.19
N ASN A 174 -23.13 -19.84 30.21
CA ASN A 174 -23.83 -18.56 30.43
C ASN A 174 -24.72 -18.14 29.25
N GLU A 175 -25.60 -19.04 28.83
CA GLU A 175 -26.82 -18.67 28.09
C GLU A 175 -28.01 -18.80 29.04
N GLY A 176 -28.43 -17.66 29.60
CA GLY A 176 -29.70 -17.52 30.31
C GLY A 176 -29.60 -16.66 31.55
N GLY A 177 -29.99 -15.39 31.46
CA GLY A 177 -30.21 -14.62 32.70
C GLY A 177 -30.42 -13.11 32.64
N SER A 178 -31.07 -12.55 31.62
CA SER A 178 -31.85 -11.30 31.83
C SER A 178 -33.35 -11.60 31.72
N GLY A 179 -33.81 -12.54 32.53
CA GLY A 179 -35.23 -12.86 32.65
C GLY A 179 -35.48 -13.84 33.78
N GLY A 180 -36.02 -13.33 34.89
CA GLY A 180 -36.77 -14.12 35.87
C GLY A 180 -35.94 -14.94 36.86
N SER A 181 -35.82 -14.41 38.08
CA SER A 181 -35.48 -15.17 39.27
C SER A 181 -36.43 -16.35 39.47
N GLN A 182 -35.93 -17.59 39.45
CA GLN A 182 -36.53 -18.71 40.19
C GLN A 182 -35.44 -19.73 40.53
N GLY A 183 -35.15 -19.84 41.83
CA GLY A 183 -34.16 -20.75 42.36
C GLY A 183 -34.55 -22.21 42.18
N CYS A 184 -33.58 -23.03 41.81
CA CYS A 184 -33.66 -24.48 41.98
C CYS A 184 -32.47 -24.93 42.83
N ALA A 185 -32.78 -25.55 43.96
CA ALA A 185 -31.86 -25.89 45.04
C ALA A 185 -30.82 -26.94 44.62
N ARG A 186 -29.58 -26.78 45.10
CA ARG A 186 -28.52 -27.80 45.02
C ARG A 186 -28.81 -28.93 46.03
N PRO A 187 -28.70 -30.22 45.66
CA PRO A 187 -28.74 -31.28 46.65
C PRO A 187 -27.38 -31.44 47.32
N ASP A 188 -27.36 -31.36 48.66
CA ASP A 188 -26.16 -31.53 49.49
C ASP A 188 -25.59 -32.97 49.41
N PRO A 189 -24.27 -33.15 49.21
CA PRO A 189 -23.66 -34.46 49.06
C PRO A 189 -23.18 -35.04 50.40
N ALA A 190 -24.07 -35.37 51.34
CA ALA A 190 -23.68 -36.09 52.55
C ALA A 190 -24.82 -36.87 53.24
N ARG A 191 -25.38 -37.88 52.59
CA ARG A 191 -26.07 -38.97 53.32
C ARG A 191 -26.01 -40.29 52.57
N ARG A 192 -24.97 -41.09 52.85
CA ARG A 192 -24.89 -42.50 52.44
C ARG A 192 -24.59 -43.37 53.67
N ILE A 193 -25.63 -44.10 54.09
CA ILE A 193 -25.65 -45.38 54.82
C ILE A 193 -25.32 -45.35 56.34
N ARG A 194 -26.33 -45.65 57.17
CA ARG A 194 -26.38 -46.89 57.97
C ARG A 194 -27.76 -47.10 58.63
N HIS A 195 -28.28 -48.31 58.38
CA HIS A 195 -29.14 -49.20 59.17
C HIS A 195 -30.36 -48.69 59.97
N ARG A 196 -31.44 -49.46 59.72
CA ARG A 196 -32.71 -49.62 60.44
C ARG A 196 -32.50 -50.02 61.91
N ASP A 197 -33.58 -49.87 62.69
CA ASP A 197 -33.82 -50.31 64.10
C ASP A 197 -33.64 -49.13 65.09
N GLY A 198 -34.55 -48.76 66.00
CA GLY A 198 -35.82 -49.27 66.49
C GLY A 198 -36.24 -48.41 67.71
N TRP A 199 -37.55 -48.24 67.92
CA TRP A 199 -38.30 -47.88 69.14
C TRP A 199 -37.56 -47.49 70.44
N GLN A 200 -37.75 -46.25 70.89
CA GLN A 200 -38.52 -45.83 72.08
C GLN A 200 -38.47 -44.30 72.23
#